data_AF-A0AAC9NRG2-F1
#
_entry.id   AF-A0AAC9NRG2-F1
#
_cell.length_a   1.000
_cell.length_b   1.000
_cell.length_c   1.000
_cell.angle_alpha   90.00
_cell.angle_beta   90.00
_cell.angle_gamma   90.00
#
_symmetry.space_group_name_H-M   'P 1'
#
loop_
_entity.id
_entity.type
_entity.pdbx_description
1 polymer ?
#
loop_
_entity_poly.entity_id
_entity_poly.type
_entity_poly.pdbx_seq_one_letter_code
_entity_poly.pdbx_strand_id
1 'polypeptide(L)'
;MKIVRKMKFLVGSLLLLSSSMASASLITVDGFEADALQLSTTFEEFYNFDNGNTWSANTGLEQANSVVAFMAETATDTALFLIFGGLGGDAGSADFDISGTNGAVTFADDSAEMPTGTNVLFNYAADKTDGLIFSGLSDPFWSIDIVFNALSGIDSLVFYTFDQQGVSSVLFETSDTPTNLSISGAPDTSNITQVSAPMTSALMLSALGFLLFRRKR
;
A
#
# COMPACT_ATOMS: atom_id res chain seq x y z
N MET A 1 -8.76 -43.88 33.36
CA MET A 1 -8.42 -43.50 31.95
C MET A 1 -9.44 -42.50 31.34
N LYS A 2 -9.85 -41.44 32.07
CA LYS A 2 -10.91 -40.49 31.63
C LYS A 2 -10.42 -39.08 31.27
N ILE A 3 -9.13 -38.77 31.49
CA ILE A 3 -8.57 -37.42 31.34
C ILE A 3 -8.09 -37.14 29.91
N VAL A 4 -7.64 -38.18 29.19
CA VAL A 4 -7.07 -38.05 27.83
C VAL A 4 -8.11 -37.65 26.76
N ARG A 5 -9.40 -37.89 26.99
CA ARG A 5 -10.48 -37.52 26.04
C ARG A 5 -10.85 -36.03 26.06
N LYS A 6 -10.65 -35.32 27.18
CA LYS A 6 -10.99 -33.89 27.28
C LYS A 6 -9.92 -32.98 26.67
N MET A 7 -8.67 -33.44 26.61
CA MET A 7 -7.53 -32.65 26.13
C MET A 7 -7.47 -32.56 24.60
N LYS A 8 -8.00 -33.55 23.87
CA LYS A 8 -8.05 -33.55 22.41
C LYS A 8 -9.05 -32.56 21.82
N PHE A 9 -10.08 -32.17 22.59
CA PHE A 9 -11.11 -31.22 22.15
C PHE A 9 -10.64 -29.77 22.26
N LEU A 10 -9.71 -29.48 23.18
CA LEU A 10 -9.18 -28.13 23.41
C LEU A 10 -8.15 -27.72 22.34
N VAL A 11 -7.33 -28.68 21.88
CA VAL A 11 -6.29 -28.42 20.87
C VAL A 11 -6.90 -28.18 19.48
N GLY A 12 -8.01 -28.84 19.14
CA GLY A 12 -8.69 -28.64 17.86
C GLY A 12 -9.40 -27.29 17.73
N SER A 13 -9.88 -26.70 18.84
CA SER A 13 -10.54 -25.37 18.80
C SER A 13 -9.56 -24.20 18.84
N LEU A 14 -8.33 -24.42 19.32
CA LEU A 14 -7.30 -23.38 19.38
C LEU A 14 -6.57 -23.20 18.04
N LEU A 15 -6.54 -24.23 17.20
CA LEU A 15 -5.92 -24.20 15.85
C LEU A 15 -6.77 -23.53 14.76
N LEU A 16 -8.05 -23.23 15.04
CA LEU A 16 -8.94 -22.50 14.11
C LEU A 16 -8.88 -20.97 14.26
N LEU A 17 -8.09 -20.46 15.21
CA LEU A 17 -7.99 -19.02 15.51
C LEU A 17 -6.74 -18.34 14.92
N SER A 18 -5.91 -19.07 14.16
CA SER A 18 -4.68 -18.52 13.59
C SER A 18 -4.68 -18.55 12.06
N SER A 19 -5.80 -18.19 11.44
CA SER A 19 -5.75 -17.67 10.06
C SER A 19 -5.61 -16.16 10.17
N SER A 20 -4.38 -15.69 10.33
CA SER A 20 -4.03 -14.32 9.95
C SER A 20 -4.34 -14.20 8.47
N MET A 21 -5.50 -13.63 8.16
CA MET A 21 -5.85 -13.23 6.80
C MET A 21 -4.87 -12.11 6.45
N ALA A 22 -3.74 -12.45 5.83
CA ALA A 22 -3.07 -11.49 4.96
C ALA A 22 -4.06 -11.24 3.83
N SER A 23 -4.85 -10.17 3.95
CA SER A 23 -5.72 -9.73 2.88
C SER A 23 -4.82 -8.96 1.93
N ALA A 24 -4.47 -9.57 0.79
CA ALA A 24 -3.84 -8.83 -0.28
C ALA A 24 -4.83 -7.76 -0.75
N SER A 25 -4.42 -6.51 -0.75
CA SER A 25 -5.19 -5.43 -1.39
C SER A 25 -4.90 -5.49 -2.88
N LEU A 26 -5.94 -5.52 -3.71
CA LEU A 26 -5.83 -5.24 -5.13
C LEU A 26 -5.65 -3.73 -5.30
N ILE A 27 -4.48 -3.32 -5.79
CA ILE A 27 -4.20 -1.93 -6.10
C ILE A 27 -4.35 -1.72 -7.61
N THR A 28 -5.09 -0.68 -7.99
CA THR A 28 -5.26 -0.27 -9.38
C THR A 28 -4.79 1.17 -9.57
N VAL A 29 -3.94 1.40 -10.56
CA VAL A 29 -3.35 2.69 -10.92
C VAL A 29 -3.71 3.00 -12.37
N ASP A 30 -4.52 4.03 -12.60
CA ASP A 30 -5.04 4.42 -13.93
C ASP A 30 -5.61 3.23 -14.73
N GLY A 31 -6.20 2.26 -14.03
CA GLY A 31 -6.79 1.05 -14.62
C GLY A 31 -5.83 -0.14 -14.78
N PHE A 32 -4.55 0.01 -14.45
CA PHE A 32 -3.58 -1.08 -14.39
C PHE A 32 -3.46 -1.66 -12.99
N GLU A 33 -3.38 -2.98 -12.87
CA GLU A 33 -3.10 -3.64 -11.60
C GLU A 33 -1.64 -3.42 -11.21
N ALA A 34 -1.40 -3.02 -9.97
CA ALA A 34 -0.08 -2.76 -9.42
C ALA A 34 0.12 -3.55 -8.13
N ASP A 35 1.35 -3.97 -7.91
CA ASP A 35 1.82 -4.60 -6.68
C ASP A 35 2.71 -3.62 -5.92
N ALA A 36 2.53 -3.58 -4.60
CA ALA A 36 3.30 -2.70 -3.72
C ALA A 36 4.63 -3.33 -3.27
N LEU A 37 5.64 -2.49 -3.08
CA LEU A 37 6.91 -2.89 -2.46
C LEU A 37 6.71 -3.22 -0.98
N GLN A 38 7.08 -4.42 -0.58
CA GLN A 38 7.01 -4.83 0.82
C GLN A 38 8.25 -4.34 1.60
N LEU A 39 8.02 -3.50 2.61
CA LEU A 39 9.06 -2.90 3.44
C LEU A 39 9.11 -3.53 4.84
N SER A 40 10.33 -3.70 5.34
CA SER A 40 10.60 -4.14 6.72
C SER A 40 10.96 -2.99 7.68
N THR A 41 11.11 -1.79 7.14
CA THR A 41 11.42 -0.53 7.83
C THR A 41 10.25 0.43 7.74
N THR A 42 10.34 1.59 8.36
CA THR A 42 9.38 2.67 8.12
C THR A 42 9.51 3.23 6.70
N PHE A 43 8.46 3.91 6.23
CA PHE A 43 8.47 4.55 4.91
C PHE A 43 9.56 5.62 4.78
N GLU A 44 9.76 6.44 5.81
CA GLU A 44 10.79 7.48 5.84
C GLU A 44 12.21 6.89 5.87
N GLU A 45 12.43 5.81 6.64
CA GLU A 45 13.72 5.10 6.65
C GLU A 45 14.05 4.50 5.28
N PHE A 46 13.05 4.02 4.55
CA PHE A 46 13.24 3.53 3.18
C PHE A 46 13.53 4.68 2.21
N TYR A 47 12.75 5.76 2.28
CA TYR A 47 12.92 6.95 1.44
C TYR A 47 14.36 7.48 1.48
N ASN A 48 14.94 7.55 2.69
CA ASN A 48 16.27 8.07 2.96
C ASN A 48 17.35 6.99 3.14
N PHE A 49 17.13 5.76 2.66
CA PHE A 49 18.05 4.65 2.92
C PHE A 49 19.48 4.97 2.49
N ASP A 50 20.46 4.69 3.36
CA ASP A 50 21.90 4.93 3.16
C ASP A 50 22.29 6.40 2.83
N ASN A 51 21.44 7.37 3.16
CA ASN A 51 21.69 8.75 2.76
C ASN A 51 22.47 9.55 3.83
N GLY A 52 23.67 10.03 3.47
CA GLY A 52 24.42 11.07 4.21
C GLY A 52 24.03 12.49 3.81
N ASN A 53 23.03 12.65 2.93
CA ASN A 53 22.66 13.88 2.24
C ASN A 53 21.14 14.10 2.34
N THR A 54 20.71 14.79 3.40
CA THR A 54 19.30 14.90 3.86
C THR A 54 18.35 15.69 2.96
N TRP A 55 18.62 15.83 1.66
CA TRP A 55 17.90 16.73 0.75
C TRP A 55 17.46 16.03 -0.56
N SER A 56 17.40 14.69 -0.57
CA SER A 56 16.99 13.90 -1.75
C SER A 56 16.56 12.49 -1.36
N ALA A 57 15.58 11.94 -2.07
CA ALA A 57 15.26 10.51 -2.05
C ALA A 57 16.45 9.65 -2.49
N ASN A 58 16.54 8.43 -1.96
CA ASN A 58 17.54 7.45 -2.36
C ASN A 58 16.97 6.02 -2.38
N THR A 59 15.92 5.84 -3.17
CA THR A 59 15.22 4.56 -3.39
C THR A 59 15.89 3.70 -4.47
N GLY A 60 16.71 4.31 -5.34
CA GLY A 60 17.31 3.66 -6.50
C GLY A 60 16.40 3.60 -7.73
N LEU A 61 15.24 4.27 -7.69
CA LEU A 61 14.24 4.32 -8.77
C LEU A 61 14.17 5.71 -9.43
N GLU A 62 14.89 6.69 -8.89
CA GLU A 62 14.87 8.09 -9.34
C GLU A 62 15.23 8.21 -10.83
N GLN A 63 14.51 9.05 -11.57
CA GLN A 63 14.74 9.29 -13.00
C GLN A 63 14.81 10.78 -13.31
N ALA A 64 15.77 11.17 -14.15
CA ALA A 64 15.92 12.56 -14.58
C ALA A 64 14.63 13.09 -15.23
N ASN A 65 14.20 14.29 -14.82
CA ASN A 65 13.02 14.99 -15.36
C ASN A 65 11.71 14.19 -15.29
N SER A 66 11.53 13.32 -14.28
CA SER A 66 10.31 12.54 -14.11
C SER A 66 9.70 12.66 -12.72
N VAL A 67 8.38 12.46 -12.63
CA VAL A 67 7.73 12.04 -11.39
C VAL A 67 7.79 10.52 -11.33
N VAL A 68 8.56 9.99 -10.40
CA VAL A 68 8.59 8.56 -10.09
C VAL A 68 7.56 8.29 -8.99
N ALA A 69 6.64 7.38 -9.26
CA ALA A 69 5.56 7.00 -8.36
C ALA A 69 5.55 5.50 -8.13
N PHE A 70 5.26 5.07 -6.90
CA PHE A 70 5.04 3.66 -6.60
C PHE A 70 4.33 3.47 -5.25
N MET A 71 3.73 2.30 -5.08
CA MET A 71 3.13 1.89 -3.81
C MET A 71 4.14 1.09 -2.98
N ALA A 72 4.12 1.30 -1.67
CA ALA A 72 4.83 0.46 -0.72
C ALA A 72 3.94 0.11 0.47
N GLU A 73 4.21 -1.03 1.09
CA GLU A 73 3.46 -1.55 2.21
C GLU A 73 4.39 -1.95 3.34
N THR A 74 3.94 -1.70 4.57
CA THR A 74 4.47 -2.31 5.78
C THR A 74 3.48 -3.37 6.26
N ALA A 75 3.78 -4.01 7.39
CA ALA A 75 2.85 -4.97 7.99
C ALA A 75 1.48 -4.37 8.38
N THR A 76 1.33 -3.04 8.43
CA THR A 76 0.13 -2.38 8.96
C THR A 76 -0.40 -1.22 8.12
N ASP A 77 0.34 -0.75 7.12
CA ASP A 77 -0.02 0.44 6.37
C ASP A 77 0.47 0.36 4.93
N THR A 78 -0.23 1.05 4.04
CA THR A 78 0.10 1.22 2.62
C THR A 78 0.37 2.70 2.36
N ALA A 79 1.36 3.00 1.54
CA ALA A 79 1.74 4.36 1.19
C ALA A 79 2.03 4.51 -0.29
N LEU A 80 1.72 5.69 -0.82
CA LEU A 80 2.17 6.18 -2.10
C LEU A 80 3.43 7.02 -1.91
N PHE A 81 4.45 6.71 -2.69
CA PHE A 81 5.66 7.52 -2.82
C PHE A 81 5.56 8.31 -4.12
N LEU A 82 5.88 9.61 -4.06
CA LEU A 82 6.07 10.46 -5.23
C LEU A 82 7.41 11.15 -5.10
N ILE A 83 8.26 10.97 -6.10
CA ILE A 83 9.61 11.51 -6.14
C ILE A 83 9.77 12.27 -7.45
N PHE A 84 10.31 13.48 -7.39
CA PHE A 84 10.37 14.42 -8.50
C PHE A 84 11.82 14.73 -8.83
N GLY A 85 12.15 14.64 -10.12
CA GLY A 85 13.51 14.83 -10.60
C GLY A 85 14.39 13.60 -10.42
N GLY A 86 15.70 13.80 -10.57
CA GLY A 86 16.69 12.72 -10.51
C GLY A 86 18.07 13.19 -10.92
N LEU A 87 19.08 12.32 -10.75
CA LEU A 87 20.43 12.59 -11.24
C LEU A 87 20.44 12.80 -12.76
N GLY A 88 21.05 13.88 -13.24
CA GLY A 88 21.03 14.27 -14.64
C GLY A 88 19.79 15.09 -15.05
N GLY A 89 18.90 15.40 -14.11
CA GLY A 89 17.70 16.21 -14.32
C GLY A 89 17.88 17.70 -14.02
N ASP A 90 16.97 18.49 -14.56
CA ASP A 90 16.89 19.93 -14.39
C ASP A 90 16.35 20.34 -13.01
N ALA A 91 16.60 21.58 -12.61
CA ALA A 91 15.91 22.17 -11.46
C ALA A 91 14.45 22.48 -11.82
N GLY A 92 13.56 22.45 -10.85
CA GLY A 92 12.14 22.56 -11.12
C GLY A 92 11.26 22.86 -9.93
N SER A 93 9.96 22.80 -10.18
CA SER A 93 8.92 23.05 -9.19
C SER A 93 7.72 22.14 -9.48
N ALA A 94 7.04 21.72 -8.41
CA ALA A 94 5.81 20.95 -8.52
C ALA A 94 4.68 21.64 -7.76
N ASP A 95 3.57 21.93 -8.46
CA ASP A 95 2.28 22.35 -7.91
C ASP A 95 1.24 21.29 -8.30
N PHE A 96 0.68 20.61 -7.31
CA PHE A 96 -0.35 19.61 -7.53
C PHE A 96 -1.28 19.51 -6.32
N ASP A 97 -2.50 19.05 -6.59
CA ASP A 97 -3.45 18.65 -5.57
C ASP A 97 -3.41 17.14 -5.39
N ILE A 98 -3.26 16.69 -4.16
CA ILE A 98 -3.44 15.29 -3.76
C ILE A 98 -4.62 15.17 -2.81
N SER A 99 -5.57 14.32 -3.16
CA SER A 99 -6.74 14.04 -2.36
C SER A 99 -6.94 12.54 -2.24
N GLY A 100 -7.32 12.08 -1.06
CA GLY A 100 -7.68 10.68 -0.84
C GLY A 100 -8.95 10.56 -0.03
N THR A 101 -9.66 9.45 -0.19
CA THR A 101 -10.79 9.11 0.70
C THR A 101 -10.29 8.71 2.10
N ASN A 102 -9.03 8.31 2.18
CA ASN A 102 -8.31 7.88 3.38
C ASN A 102 -6.84 8.27 3.24
N GLY A 103 -6.12 8.40 4.35
CA GLY A 103 -4.71 8.82 4.38
C GLY A 103 -4.49 10.33 4.28
N ALA A 104 -3.22 10.72 4.37
CA ALA A 104 -2.74 12.10 4.26
C ALA A 104 -1.26 12.11 3.86
N VAL A 105 -0.74 13.27 3.45
CA VAL A 105 0.71 13.48 3.33
C VAL A 105 1.33 13.41 4.73
N THR A 106 2.19 12.43 4.95
CA THR A 106 2.86 12.18 6.23
C THR A 106 4.34 12.59 6.22
N PHE A 107 4.88 12.80 5.03
CA PHE A 107 6.26 13.24 4.82
C PHE A 107 6.35 14.07 3.54
N ALA A 108 7.22 15.08 3.57
CA ALA A 108 7.76 15.83 2.45
C ALA A 108 9.22 16.18 2.82
N ASP A 109 10.14 16.27 1.85
CA ASP A 109 11.57 16.46 2.17
C ASP A 109 11.82 17.76 2.96
N ASP A 110 11.19 18.86 2.57
CA ASP A 110 11.23 20.08 3.35
C ASP A 110 9.98 20.27 4.20
N SER A 111 10.18 20.46 5.51
CA SER A 111 9.08 20.69 6.46
C SER A 111 8.18 21.89 6.14
N ALA A 112 8.67 22.85 5.34
CA ALA A 112 7.89 24.00 4.87
C ALA A 112 6.88 23.64 3.77
N GLU A 113 7.04 22.47 3.16
CA GLU A 113 6.28 21.95 2.02
C GLU A 113 5.21 20.94 2.46
N MET A 114 5.18 20.61 3.75
CA MET A 114 4.09 19.86 4.36
C MET A 114 2.77 20.60 4.12
N PRO A 115 1.81 19.99 3.40
CA PRO A 115 0.59 20.67 3.04
C PRO A 115 -0.32 20.84 4.25
N THR A 116 -1.01 21.99 4.31
CA THR A 116 -2.09 22.23 5.29
C THR A 116 -3.48 21.86 4.74
N GLY A 117 -3.52 21.38 3.50
CA GLY A 117 -4.71 20.96 2.76
C GLY A 117 -4.35 19.91 1.72
N THR A 118 -4.98 19.95 0.54
CA THR A 118 -4.72 19.03 -0.57
C THR A 118 -3.62 19.51 -1.51
N ASN A 119 -3.39 20.82 -1.58
CA ASN A 119 -2.38 21.39 -2.46
C ASN A 119 -0.99 21.25 -1.85
N VAL A 120 -0.05 20.78 -2.66
CA VAL A 120 1.37 20.64 -2.34
C VAL A 120 2.16 21.48 -3.34
N LEU A 121 3.09 22.26 -2.82
CA LEU A 121 3.98 23.11 -3.60
C LEU A 121 5.41 22.97 -3.07
N PHE A 122 6.35 22.56 -3.92
CA PHE A 122 7.77 22.50 -3.59
C PHE A 122 8.69 22.81 -4.78
N ASN A 123 9.97 23.03 -4.49
CA ASN A 123 11.00 23.27 -5.49
C ASN A 123 12.20 22.35 -5.28
N TYR A 124 12.71 21.78 -6.36
CA TYR A 124 13.87 20.90 -6.32
C TYR A 124 15.01 21.45 -7.17
N ALA A 125 16.24 21.14 -6.75
CA ALA A 125 17.45 21.56 -7.45
C ALA A 125 17.82 20.59 -8.59
N ALA A 126 18.63 21.07 -9.53
CA ALA A 126 19.19 20.21 -10.59
C ALA A 126 20.07 19.11 -9.99
N ASP A 127 20.07 17.93 -10.61
CA ASP A 127 20.74 16.72 -10.11
C ASP A 127 20.31 16.30 -8.68
N LYS A 128 19.11 16.68 -8.27
CA LYS A 128 18.50 16.31 -6.98
C LYS A 128 17.11 15.75 -7.19
N THR A 129 16.64 15.11 -6.14
CA THR A 129 15.24 14.74 -5.99
C THR A 129 14.63 15.45 -4.81
N ASP A 130 13.33 15.54 -4.87
CA ASP A 130 12.45 15.92 -3.77
C ASP A 130 11.25 14.98 -3.83
N GLY A 131 10.48 14.84 -2.76
CA GLY A 131 9.42 13.87 -2.72
C GLY A 131 8.57 13.93 -1.48
N LEU A 132 7.50 13.15 -1.54
CA LEU A 132 6.52 13.03 -0.47
C LEU A 132 6.05 11.60 -0.30
N ILE A 133 5.51 11.34 0.88
CA ILE A 133 4.86 10.09 1.22
C ILE A 133 3.42 10.40 1.64
N PHE A 134 2.46 9.79 0.94
CA PHE A 134 1.05 9.81 1.31
C PHE A 134 0.70 8.44 1.89
N SER A 135 0.41 8.37 3.20
CA SER A 135 0.18 7.11 3.91
C SER A 135 -1.04 7.16 4.80
N GLY A 136 -1.28 6.10 5.58
CA GLY A 136 -2.47 5.94 6.41
C GLY A 136 -3.65 5.37 5.63
N LEU A 137 -3.39 4.62 4.55
CA LEU A 137 -4.36 3.95 3.68
C LEU A 137 -4.82 2.64 4.32
N SER A 138 -5.45 2.77 5.50
CA SER A 138 -5.81 1.63 6.36
C SER A 138 -7.24 1.12 6.14
N ASP A 139 -8.08 1.89 5.46
CA ASP A 139 -9.43 1.46 5.12
C ASP A 139 -9.38 0.34 4.05
N PRO A 140 -10.32 -0.62 4.05
CA PRO A 140 -10.34 -1.70 3.06
C PRO A 140 -10.60 -1.19 1.63
N PHE A 141 -11.21 -0.02 1.50
CA PHE A 141 -11.45 0.64 0.22
C PHE A 141 -10.94 2.07 0.33
N TRP A 142 -10.02 2.43 -0.54
CA TRP A 142 -9.46 3.78 -0.60
C TRP A 142 -9.20 4.19 -2.04
N SER A 143 -9.19 5.50 -2.28
CA SER A 143 -8.70 6.08 -3.53
C SER A 143 -7.83 7.29 -3.24
N ILE A 144 -6.90 7.55 -4.14
CA ILE A 144 -6.06 8.73 -4.21
C ILE A 144 -6.21 9.29 -5.62
N ASP A 145 -6.51 10.57 -5.71
CA ASP A 145 -6.52 11.32 -6.97
C ASP A 145 -5.52 12.47 -6.85
N ILE A 146 -4.64 12.54 -7.84
CA ILE A 146 -3.63 13.59 -7.98
C ILE A 146 -3.92 14.38 -9.25
N VAL A 147 -3.89 15.70 -9.13
CA VAL A 147 -4.00 16.63 -10.26
C VAL A 147 -2.76 17.51 -10.28
N PHE A 148 -1.96 17.37 -11.33
CA PHE A 148 -0.76 18.18 -11.53
C PHE A 148 -1.16 19.51 -12.17
N ASN A 149 -1.13 20.58 -11.37
CA ASN A 149 -1.56 21.92 -11.77
C ASN A 149 -0.50 22.61 -12.63
N ALA A 150 0.75 22.55 -12.17
CA ALA A 150 1.91 23.08 -12.88
C ALA A 150 3.17 22.31 -12.48
N LEU A 151 3.88 21.79 -13.49
CA LEU A 151 5.18 21.17 -13.32
C LEU A 151 6.20 21.91 -14.19
N SER A 152 7.40 22.09 -13.67
CA SER A 152 8.55 22.64 -14.40
C SER A 152 9.74 21.72 -14.15
N GLY A 153 10.52 21.41 -15.19
CA GLY A 153 11.63 20.46 -15.10
C GLY A 153 11.19 18.99 -15.01
N ILE A 154 9.94 18.70 -15.38
CA ILE A 154 9.36 17.35 -15.47
C ILE A 154 8.73 17.15 -16.85
N ASP A 155 9.12 16.06 -17.50
CA ASP A 155 8.67 15.68 -18.83
C ASP A 155 7.83 14.39 -18.83
N SER A 156 7.88 13.59 -17.75
CA SER A 156 7.11 12.36 -17.65
C SER A 156 6.72 11.99 -16.22
N LEU A 157 5.77 11.06 -16.10
CA LEU A 157 5.48 10.28 -14.91
C LEU A 157 5.75 8.82 -15.21
N VAL A 158 6.49 8.17 -14.31
CA VAL A 158 6.81 6.74 -14.36
C VAL A 158 6.24 6.10 -13.11
N PHE A 159 5.34 5.13 -13.30
CA PHE A 159 4.82 4.34 -12.18
C PHE A 159 5.51 2.98 -12.14
N TYR A 160 6.10 2.62 -11.00
CA TYR A 160 6.71 1.32 -10.79
C TYR A 160 5.78 0.36 -10.03
N THR A 161 5.84 -0.90 -10.43
CA THR A 161 5.23 -2.04 -9.72
C THR A 161 6.31 -3.04 -9.35
N PHE A 162 6.09 -3.85 -8.31
CA PHE A 162 7.09 -4.77 -7.78
C PHE A 162 6.63 -6.21 -7.80
N ASP A 163 7.54 -7.15 -8.06
CA ASP A 163 7.23 -8.56 -7.86
C ASP A 163 7.34 -8.97 -6.38
N GLN A 164 7.02 -10.22 -6.08
CA GLN A 164 7.10 -10.80 -4.73
C GLN A 164 8.53 -10.84 -4.14
N GLN A 165 9.55 -10.61 -4.97
CA GLN A 165 10.96 -10.53 -4.55
C GLN A 165 11.41 -9.07 -4.36
N GLY A 166 10.52 -8.09 -4.59
CA GLY A 166 10.82 -6.67 -4.52
C GLY A 166 11.55 -6.13 -5.75
N VAL A 167 11.57 -6.87 -6.87
CA VAL A 167 12.16 -6.40 -8.12
C VAL A 167 11.18 -5.45 -8.81
N SER A 168 11.65 -4.23 -9.11
CA SER A 168 10.84 -3.22 -9.77
C SER A 168 10.70 -3.47 -11.27
N SER A 169 9.56 -3.09 -11.82
CA SER A 169 9.32 -2.98 -13.26
C SER A 169 8.41 -1.78 -13.54
N VAL A 170 8.53 -1.18 -14.72
CA VAL A 170 7.68 -0.06 -15.11
C VAL A 170 6.28 -0.59 -15.42
N LEU A 171 5.28 -0.10 -14.67
CA LEU A 171 3.87 -0.37 -14.93
C LEU A 171 3.40 0.43 -16.13
N PHE A 172 3.65 1.74 -16.11
CA PHE A 172 3.49 2.62 -17.25
C PHE A 172 4.39 3.85 -17.12
N GLU A 173 4.57 4.53 -18.24
CA GLU A 173 5.28 5.80 -18.35
C GLU A 173 4.51 6.69 -19.32
N THR A 174 4.36 7.97 -18.95
CA THR A 174 3.76 8.98 -19.83
C THR A 174 4.83 9.60 -20.72
N SER A 175 4.47 9.97 -21.95
CA SER A 175 5.39 10.60 -22.91
C SER A 175 5.49 12.12 -22.77
N ASP A 176 4.68 12.71 -21.91
CA ASP A 176 4.49 14.14 -21.76
C ASP A 176 4.27 14.46 -20.28
N THR A 177 4.40 15.74 -19.93
CA THR A 177 4.18 16.22 -18.56
C THR A 177 2.82 15.72 -18.03
N PRO A 178 2.81 15.02 -16.87
CA PRO A 178 1.59 14.40 -16.36
C PRO A 178 0.58 15.47 -15.95
N THR A 179 -0.71 15.10 -16.06
CA THR A 179 -1.84 15.99 -15.68
C THR A 179 -2.66 15.41 -14.54
N ASN A 180 -2.74 14.09 -14.44
CA ASN A 180 -3.39 13.39 -13.35
C ASN A 180 -2.77 12.02 -13.09
N LEU A 181 -3.11 11.45 -11.94
CA LEU A 181 -2.86 10.06 -11.56
C LEU A 181 -4.00 9.64 -10.63
N SER A 182 -4.67 8.53 -10.94
CA SER A 182 -5.71 7.96 -10.08
C SER A 182 -5.30 6.58 -9.59
N ILE A 183 -5.38 6.37 -8.28
CA ILE A 183 -5.01 5.12 -7.61
C ILE A 183 -6.17 4.69 -6.72
N SER A 184 -6.46 3.40 -6.68
CA SER A 184 -7.44 2.84 -5.76
C SER A 184 -6.98 1.50 -5.20
N GLY A 185 -7.40 1.21 -3.97
CA GLY A 185 -7.21 -0.08 -3.32
C GLY A 185 -8.55 -0.67 -2.90
N ALA A 186 -8.67 -1.99 -3.06
CA ALA A 186 -9.81 -2.77 -2.60
C ALA A 186 -9.34 -4.15 -2.14
N PRO A 187 -10.08 -4.87 -1.29
CA PRO A 187 -9.68 -6.22 -0.89
C PRO A 187 -9.68 -7.15 -2.11
N ASP A 188 -8.62 -7.93 -2.30
CA ASP A 188 -8.60 -8.96 -3.34
C ASP A 188 -9.63 -10.04 -3.01
N THR A 189 -10.70 -10.09 -3.80
CA THR A 189 -11.79 -11.06 -3.66
C THR A 189 -11.60 -12.30 -4.54
N SER A 190 -10.54 -12.35 -5.35
CA SER A 190 -10.29 -13.44 -6.30
C SER A 190 -9.98 -14.78 -5.61
N ASN A 191 -9.51 -14.75 -4.36
CA ASN A 191 -9.15 -15.92 -3.55
C ASN A 191 -10.11 -16.21 -2.38
N ILE A 192 -11.35 -15.70 -2.40
CA ILE A 192 -12.38 -16.18 -1.45
C ILE A 192 -12.77 -17.60 -1.85
N THR A 193 -11.98 -18.57 -1.39
CA THR A 193 -12.48 -19.94 -1.25
C THR A 193 -13.63 -19.85 -0.26
N GLN A 194 -14.86 -19.97 -0.75
CA GLN A 194 -15.99 -20.31 0.11
C GLN A 194 -15.59 -21.58 0.84
N VAL A 195 -15.17 -21.44 2.09
CA VAL A 195 -15.11 -22.57 2.99
C VAL A 195 -16.56 -22.98 3.15
N SER A 196 -16.99 -23.97 2.35
CA SER A 196 -18.19 -24.73 2.70
C SER A 196 -18.02 -25.06 4.17
N ALA A 197 -19.02 -24.83 4.99
CA ALA A 197 -18.94 -25.09 6.41
C ALA A 197 -19.55 -26.49 6.67
N PRO A 198 -18.90 -27.62 6.28
CA PRO A 198 -19.48 -28.94 6.48
C PRO A 198 -19.51 -29.32 7.97
N MET A 199 -18.84 -28.56 8.85
CA MET A 199 -18.78 -28.86 10.28
C MET A 199 -19.78 -28.10 11.15
N THR A 200 -20.26 -26.91 10.76
CA THR A 200 -21.23 -26.15 11.59
C THR A 200 -22.59 -26.84 11.59
N SER A 201 -23.05 -27.33 10.43
CA SER A 201 -24.28 -28.13 10.32
C SER A 201 -24.16 -29.46 11.08
N ALA A 202 -23.01 -30.13 11.01
CA ALA A 202 -22.75 -31.40 11.72
C ALA A 202 -22.67 -31.22 13.25
N LEU A 203 -22.07 -30.12 13.73
CA LEU A 203 -22.06 -29.74 15.14
C LEU A 203 -23.48 -29.38 15.64
N MET A 204 -24.27 -28.67 14.84
CA MET A 204 -25.66 -28.35 15.19
C MET A 204 -26.54 -29.61 15.24
N LEU A 205 -26.40 -30.52 14.28
CA LEU A 205 -27.12 -31.80 14.22
C LEU A 205 -26.74 -32.73 15.38
N SER A 206 -25.45 -32.79 15.74
CA SER A 206 -25.01 -33.58 16.89
C SER A 206 -25.48 -32.97 18.23
N ALA A 207 -25.46 -31.64 18.37
CA ALA A 207 -26.02 -30.96 19.55
C ALA A 207 -27.53 -31.18 19.71
N LEU A 208 -28.31 -31.12 18.61
CA LEU A 208 -29.73 -31.46 18.61
C LEU A 208 -29.96 -32.93 18.97
N GLY A 209 -29.16 -33.84 18.42
CA GLY A 209 -29.24 -35.27 18.74
C GLY A 209 -29.02 -35.54 20.23
N PHE A 210 -27.99 -34.93 20.84
CA PHE A 210 -27.73 -35.08 22.28
C PHE A 210 -28.85 -34.50 23.15
N LEU A 211 -29.48 -33.39 22.76
CA LEU A 211 -30.62 -32.81 23.47
C LEU A 211 -31.87 -33.70 23.39
N LEU A 212 -32.12 -34.31 22.24
CA LEU A 212 -33.26 -35.22 22.02
C LEU A 212 -33.09 -36.54 22.77
N PHE A 213 -31.88 -37.08 22.87
CA PHE A 213 -31.60 -38.29 23.66
C PHE A 213 -31.65 -38.05 25.17
N ARG A 214 -31.36 -36.83 25.63
CA ARG A 214 -31.48 -36.47 27.06
C ARG A 214 -32.92 -36.33 27.53
N ARG A 215 -33.87 -36.08 26.61
CA ARG A 215 -35.29 -35.89 26.94
C ARG A 215 -36.08 -37.21 27.03
N LYS A 216 -35.48 -38.33 26.60
CA LYS A 216 -36.07 -39.69 26.63
C LYS A 216 -35.54 -40.58 27.76
N ARG A 217 -34.80 -40.02 28.73
CA ARG A 217 -34.43 -40.70 29.98
C ARG A 217 -35.07 -39.99 31.16
#